data_AF-A0A9N9HIC2-F1
#
_entry.id   AF-A0A9N9HIC2-F1
#
_cell.length_a   1.000
_cell.length_b   1.000
_cell.length_c   1.000
_cell.angle_alpha   90.00
_cell.angle_beta   90.00
_cell.angle_gamma   90.00
#
_symmetry.space_group_name_H-M   'P 1'
#
loop_
_entity.id
_entity.type
_entity.pdbx_description
1 polymer ?
#
loop_
_entity_poly.entity_id
_entity_poly.type
_entity_poly.pdbx_seq_one_letter_code
_entity_poly.pdbx_strand_id
1 'polypeptide(L)'
;RSISNNKNLNNDSNPSASQNPQDLPPLRPLKKFQNYVDYDFSKMRDSRGGFLFEEEEERGGGKNKQKIEIQFQEDPRNFLSMDMEKNPKCNECHESIDLDFNFSKIFGVQVCFTCKNNLPEKYSLLTKTEVKEDYLLTDAELRDAELLPHWLKPNPHKSTWNSMMLFLRMQVEEFAFKKWGGEDGLDQEYQRRQSEKQKQKEKKFRSKIASLRKRTRTDEAEKSRQRSHTHEFGPAVLNPETGVSVQTCDSCGMKIEVVEF
;
A
#
# COMPACT_ATOMS: atom_id res chain seq x y z
N ARG A 1 54.19 -16.52 -53.72
CA ARG A 1 54.05 -15.71 -54.95
C ARG A 1 53.34 -14.43 -54.56
N SER A 2 53.75 -13.21 -54.79
CA SER A 2 54.94 -12.58 -55.38
C SER A 2 54.64 -11.08 -55.24
N ILE A 3 55.66 -10.25 -54.98
CA ILE A 3 55.78 -8.86 -55.50
C ILE A 3 54.82 -7.85 -54.83
N SER A 4 55.22 -7.08 -53.82
CA SER A 4 56.14 -5.92 -53.87
C SER A 4 55.79 -4.94 -54.97
N ASN A 5 55.41 -3.70 -54.62
CA ASN A 5 55.88 -2.46 -55.26
C ASN A 5 54.86 -1.32 -55.03
N ASN A 6 55.23 -0.06 -54.88
CA ASN A 6 56.50 0.65 -54.68
C ASN A 6 56.12 2.16 -54.69
N LYS A 7 57.07 3.00 -54.27
CA LYS A 7 57.26 4.42 -54.59
C LYS A 7 56.50 5.39 -53.68
N ASN A 8 57.22 6.02 -52.76
CA ASN A 8 58.19 7.14 -52.91
C ASN A 8 57.44 8.44 -52.58
N LEU A 9 57.75 9.06 -51.44
CA LEU A 9 58.90 9.94 -51.20
C LEU A 9 58.77 11.29 -51.91
N ASN A 10 58.87 12.31 -51.05
CA ASN A 10 59.34 13.67 -51.25
C ASN A 10 58.23 14.73 -51.22
N ASN A 11 58.17 15.52 -50.14
CA ASN A 11 59.08 16.61 -49.75
C ASN A 11 58.80 17.82 -50.63
N ASP A 12 58.24 18.88 -50.05
CA ASP A 12 58.89 20.19 -50.04
C ASP A 12 57.93 21.30 -49.58
N SER A 13 58.55 22.30 -48.94
CA SER A 13 58.13 23.70 -48.89
C SER A 13 57.05 24.11 -47.89
N ASN A 14 57.53 24.50 -46.71
CA ASN A 14 56.91 25.55 -45.92
C ASN A 14 57.21 26.91 -46.58
N PRO A 15 56.25 27.84 -46.66
CA PRO A 15 56.52 29.10 -45.98
C PRO A 15 55.31 29.62 -45.19
N SER A 16 55.65 30.09 -44.00
CA SER A 16 54.90 30.85 -43.02
C SER A 16 53.79 31.75 -43.59
N ALA A 17 52.54 31.47 -43.20
CA ALA A 17 51.48 32.45 -43.11
C ALA A 17 50.78 32.28 -41.75
N SER A 18 50.88 33.31 -40.90
CA SER A 18 50.20 33.37 -39.61
C SER A 18 48.69 33.27 -39.80
N GLN A 19 48.07 32.23 -39.25
CA GLN A 19 46.63 32.20 -38.97
C GLN A 19 46.41 31.73 -37.53
N ASN A 20 45.64 32.54 -36.81
CA ASN A 20 45.26 32.38 -35.41
C ASN A 20 44.50 31.04 -35.21
N PRO A 21 44.79 30.19 -34.19
CA PRO A 21 44.21 28.84 -34.08
C PRO A 21 42.70 28.79 -33.77
N GLN A 22 42.04 29.95 -33.66
CA GLN A 22 40.67 30.07 -33.13
C GLN A 22 39.58 29.95 -34.22
N ASP A 23 39.93 29.93 -35.51
CA ASP A 23 38.94 29.91 -36.62
C ASP A 23 39.01 28.66 -37.51
N LEU A 24 39.61 27.57 -37.04
CA LEU A 24 39.54 26.27 -37.73
C LEU A 24 38.31 25.48 -37.26
N PRO A 25 37.48 24.92 -38.17
CA PRO A 25 36.35 24.10 -37.78
C PRO A 25 36.84 22.87 -36.99
N PRO A 26 36.10 22.40 -35.97
CA PRO A 26 36.55 21.32 -35.10
C PRO A 26 36.87 20.07 -35.91
N LEU A 27 38.10 19.57 -35.77
CA LEU A 27 38.57 18.38 -36.46
C LEU A 27 37.71 17.18 -36.03
N ARG A 28 36.97 16.62 -36.98
CA ARG A 28 36.15 15.42 -36.70
C ARG A 28 37.04 14.18 -36.74
N PRO A 29 36.92 13.26 -35.78
CA PRO A 29 37.63 11.99 -35.81
C PRO A 29 37.29 11.20 -37.08
N LEU A 30 38.29 10.57 -37.69
CA LEU A 30 38.06 9.64 -38.79
C LEU A 30 37.16 8.49 -38.30
N LYS A 31 36.12 8.13 -39.07
CA LYS A 31 35.07 7.14 -38.72
C LYS A 31 35.55 5.82 -38.10
N LYS A 32 36.79 5.42 -38.37
CA LYS A 32 37.41 4.20 -37.83
C LYS A 32 37.87 4.29 -36.36
N PHE A 33 37.81 5.46 -35.74
CA PHE A 33 38.16 5.67 -34.32
C PHE A 33 36.97 6.11 -33.45
N GLN A 34 35.74 6.12 -33.97
CA GLN A 34 34.54 6.48 -33.20
C GLN A 34 34.20 5.51 -32.05
N ASN A 35 34.81 4.31 -32.03
CA ASN A 35 34.49 3.26 -31.05
C ASN A 35 35.50 3.17 -29.89
N TYR A 36 36.49 4.06 -29.82
CA TYR A 36 37.29 4.22 -28.60
C TYR A 36 36.67 5.34 -27.77
N VAL A 37 36.11 4.96 -26.62
CA VAL A 37 35.33 5.81 -25.74
C VAL A 37 36.23 6.94 -25.20
N ASP A 38 36.00 8.16 -25.66
CA ASP A 38 36.44 9.37 -24.98
C ASP A 38 35.66 9.47 -23.67
N TYR A 39 36.28 9.02 -22.57
CA TYR A 39 35.80 9.35 -21.24
C TYR A 39 36.12 10.82 -21.00
N ASP A 40 35.11 11.69 -21.14
CA ASP A 40 35.25 13.13 -20.87
C ASP A 40 35.43 13.36 -19.36
N PHE A 41 36.69 13.43 -18.92
CA PHE A 41 37.07 13.70 -17.53
C PHE A 41 36.55 15.05 -17.01
N SER A 42 36.04 15.95 -17.86
CA SER A 42 35.37 17.17 -17.41
C SER A 42 34.03 16.90 -16.71
N LYS A 43 33.43 15.72 -16.89
CA LYS A 43 32.16 15.34 -16.25
C LYS A 43 32.34 14.61 -14.91
N MET A 44 33.57 14.22 -14.58
CA MET A 44 33.87 13.53 -13.32
C MET A 44 34.00 14.57 -12.19
N ARG A 45 32.97 14.67 -11.34
CA ARG A 45 33.04 15.45 -10.09
C ARG A 45 33.74 14.64 -9.02
N ASP A 46 34.92 15.09 -8.60
CA ASP A 46 35.64 14.54 -7.46
C ASP A 46 34.91 14.88 -6.15
N SER A 47 34.37 13.87 -5.47
CA SER A 47 33.69 14.00 -4.18
C SER A 47 34.65 14.05 -2.98
N ARG A 48 35.97 13.99 -3.21
CA ARG A 48 37.05 13.96 -2.21
C ARG A 48 36.91 12.85 -1.14
N GLY A 49 36.01 11.90 -1.35
CA GLY A 49 35.61 10.90 -0.35
C GLY A 49 35.43 9.47 -0.88
N GLY A 50 35.89 9.17 -2.10
CA GLY A 50 35.92 7.80 -2.62
C GLY A 50 34.58 7.17 -3.01
N PHE A 51 33.50 7.95 -3.13
CA PHE A 51 32.21 7.48 -3.64
C PHE A 51 31.94 8.03 -5.04
N LEU A 52 31.57 7.14 -5.98
CA LEU A 52 31.14 7.48 -7.33
C LEU A 52 29.64 7.83 -7.29
N PHE A 53 29.26 9.01 -7.81
CA PHE A 53 27.84 9.36 -7.95
C PHE A 53 27.26 8.62 -9.17
N GLU A 54 26.18 7.87 -8.98
CA GLU A 54 25.34 7.44 -10.10
C GLU A 54 24.56 8.64 -10.62
N GLU A 55 24.74 8.99 -11.90
CA GLU A 55 23.84 9.92 -12.57
C GLU A 55 22.46 9.27 -12.67
N GLU A 56 21.44 9.90 -12.07
CA GLU A 56 20.06 9.46 -12.20
C GLU A 56 19.64 9.57 -13.67
N GLU A 57 19.46 8.42 -14.35
CA GLU A 57 18.75 8.37 -15.61
C GLU A 57 17.34 8.94 -15.40
N GLU A 58 17.06 10.13 -15.96
CA GLU A 58 15.73 10.74 -15.99
C GLU A 58 14.78 9.87 -16.82
N ARG A 59 14.18 8.85 -16.19
CA ARG A 59 12.95 8.24 -16.69
C ARG A 59 11.81 9.22 -16.45
N GLY A 60 11.37 9.85 -17.54
CA GLY A 60 10.21 10.73 -17.58
C GLY A 60 9.01 10.18 -16.82
N GLY A 61 8.64 10.86 -15.74
CA GLY A 61 7.57 10.48 -14.86
C GLY A 61 7.51 11.41 -13.66
N GLY A 62 7.00 12.63 -13.89
CA GLY A 62 6.77 13.59 -12.82
C GLY A 62 5.89 12.98 -11.72
N LYS A 63 6.46 12.85 -10.51
CA LYS A 63 5.76 12.68 -9.23
C LYS A 63 6.76 12.97 -8.11
N ASN A 64 6.60 14.15 -7.51
CA ASN A 64 7.00 14.54 -6.16
C ASN A 64 8.10 13.69 -5.50
N LYS A 65 9.37 13.99 -5.81
CA LYS A 65 10.46 13.68 -4.89
C LYS A 65 10.21 14.51 -3.62
N GLN A 66 9.53 13.94 -2.64
CA GLN A 66 9.60 14.46 -1.28
C GLN A 66 11.07 14.40 -0.89
N LYS A 67 11.72 15.56 -0.95
CA LYS A 67 13.06 15.78 -0.44
C LYS A 67 12.98 15.40 1.04
N ILE A 68 13.45 14.20 1.39
CA ILE A 68 13.68 13.85 2.79
C ILE A 68 14.85 14.73 3.19
N GLU A 69 14.52 15.92 3.68
CA GLU A 69 15.48 16.80 4.31
C GLU A 69 15.95 16.06 5.56
N ILE A 70 17.15 15.49 5.50
CA ILE A 70 17.84 14.99 6.68
C ILE A 70 18.15 16.24 7.51
N GLN A 71 17.17 16.70 8.27
CA GLN A 71 17.40 17.70 9.30
C GLN A 71 18.43 17.10 10.24
N PHE A 72 19.62 17.70 10.27
CA PHE A 72 20.61 17.46 11.32
C PHE A 72 19.98 17.98 12.62
N GLN A 73 19.14 17.15 13.24
CA GLN A 73 18.44 17.52 14.46
C GLN A 73 19.48 17.46 15.58
N GLU A 74 19.68 18.61 16.23
CA GLU A 74 20.53 18.74 17.41
C GLU A 74 20.14 17.66 18.41
N ASP A 75 21.04 16.71 18.61
CA ASP A 75 20.86 15.60 19.55
C ASP A 75 20.95 16.18 20.96
N PRO A 76 19.89 16.16 21.79
CA PRO A 76 19.90 16.73 23.13
C PRO A 76 20.84 15.99 24.08
N ARG A 77 21.43 14.86 23.67
CA ARG A 77 22.59 14.27 24.36
C ARG A 77 23.75 15.26 24.46
N ASN A 78 23.75 16.32 23.67
CA ASN A 78 24.75 17.37 23.67
C ASN A 78 24.59 18.43 24.78
N PHE A 79 23.60 18.27 25.69
CA PHE A 79 23.38 19.17 26.83
C PHE A 79 23.31 18.44 28.18
N LEU A 80 24.11 17.39 28.37
CA LEU A 80 24.36 16.87 29.70
C LEU A 80 25.14 17.92 30.49
N SER A 81 24.54 18.42 31.58
CA SER A 81 25.21 19.32 32.51
C SER A 81 26.39 18.59 33.15
N MET A 82 27.46 19.34 33.44
CA MET A 82 28.54 18.86 34.30
C MET A 82 28.03 18.49 35.70
N ASP A 83 26.93 19.11 36.14
CA ASP A 83 26.23 18.77 37.37
C ASP A 83 25.35 17.53 37.14
N MET A 84 25.85 16.36 37.52
CA MET A 84 25.19 15.06 37.38
C MET A 84 23.75 15.03 37.94
N GLU A 85 23.48 15.79 39.00
CA GLU A 85 22.17 15.85 39.65
C GLU A 85 21.10 16.60 38.84
N LYS A 86 21.52 17.49 37.94
CA LYS A 86 20.61 18.29 37.10
C LYS A 86 20.21 17.54 35.82
N ASN A 87 20.85 16.42 35.53
CA ASN A 87 20.58 15.65 34.33
C ASN A 87 19.27 14.86 34.48
N PRO A 88 18.43 14.84 33.44
CA PRO A 88 17.19 14.07 33.47
C PRO A 88 17.49 12.59 33.67
N LYS A 89 16.77 11.95 34.58
CA LYS A 89 16.92 10.53 34.90
C LYS A 89 15.67 9.77 34.45
N CYS A 90 15.82 8.46 34.29
CA CYS A 90 14.72 7.59 33.90
C CYS A 90 13.58 7.65 34.95
N ASN A 91 12.34 7.73 34.48
CA ASN A 91 11.16 7.79 35.34
C ASN A 91 10.90 6.50 36.15
N GLU A 92 11.51 5.37 35.77
CA GLU A 92 11.26 4.08 36.43
C GLU A 92 12.41 3.68 37.36
N CYS A 93 13.66 3.71 36.90
CA CYS A 93 14.80 3.34 37.75
C CYS A 93 15.41 4.53 38.49
N HIS A 94 15.14 5.77 38.10
CA HIS A 94 15.70 7.00 38.69
C HIS A 94 17.25 7.08 38.78
N GLU A 95 17.95 6.15 38.13
CA GLU A 95 19.41 6.03 38.18
C GLU A 95 20.04 6.28 36.80
N SER A 96 19.43 5.74 35.75
CA SER A 96 19.95 5.85 34.39
C SER A 96 19.71 7.24 33.79
N ILE A 97 20.77 7.83 33.23
CA ILE A 97 20.76 9.09 32.47
C ILE A 97 20.76 8.83 30.96
N ASP A 98 21.08 7.60 30.54
CA ASP A 98 20.99 7.17 29.15
C ASP A 98 19.53 6.90 28.77
N LEU A 99 18.87 7.95 28.27
CA LEU A 99 17.45 7.96 27.93
C LEU A 99 17.24 7.79 26.42
N ASP A 100 16.14 7.14 26.04
CA ASP A 100 15.72 7.07 24.64
C ASP A 100 15.25 8.45 24.17
N PHE A 101 16.10 9.12 23.38
CA PHE A 101 15.82 10.44 22.85
C PHE A 101 14.51 10.49 22.03
N ASN A 102 14.16 9.44 21.30
CA ASN A 102 12.92 9.46 20.51
C ASN A 102 11.70 9.49 21.42
N PHE A 103 11.74 8.78 22.56
CA PHE A 103 10.66 8.78 23.54
C PHE A 103 10.50 10.15 24.20
N SER A 104 11.62 10.78 24.54
CA SER A 104 11.62 12.14 25.09
C SER A 104 11.08 13.16 24.08
N LYS A 105 11.52 13.08 22.82
CA LYS A 105 11.14 14.03 21.77
C LYS A 105 9.67 13.89 21.32
N ILE A 106 9.22 12.67 21.09
CA ILE A 106 7.92 12.41 20.47
C ILE A 106 6.83 12.32 21.52
N PHE A 107 7.09 11.59 22.61
CA PHE A 107 6.09 11.33 23.64
C PHE A 107 6.28 12.18 24.90
N GLY A 108 7.40 12.89 25.05
CA GLY A 108 7.71 13.65 26.27
C GLY A 108 8.14 12.77 27.44
N VAL A 109 8.52 11.51 27.18
CA VAL A 109 8.73 10.50 28.23
C VAL A 109 10.22 10.17 28.38
N GLN A 110 10.72 10.27 29.61
CA GLN A 110 12.10 9.96 29.97
C GLN A 110 12.22 8.51 30.45
N VAL A 111 12.70 7.62 29.57
CA VAL A 111 12.86 6.19 29.88
C VAL A 111 14.19 5.68 29.32
N CYS A 112 14.91 4.87 30.11
CA CYS A 112 16.12 4.20 29.64
C CYS A 112 15.78 2.92 28.86
N PHE A 113 16.72 2.44 28.05
CA PHE A 113 16.51 1.25 27.22
C PHE A 113 16.14 -0.01 28.03
N THR A 114 16.73 -0.17 29.21
CA THR A 114 16.47 -1.30 30.10
C THR A 114 15.03 -1.29 30.62
N CYS A 115 14.57 -0.17 31.19
CA CYS A 115 13.21 -0.05 31.72
C CYS A 115 12.15 -0.16 30.60
N LYS A 116 12.43 0.40 29.43
CA LYS A 116 11.56 0.28 28.26
C LYS A 116 11.30 -1.18 27.86
N ASN A 117 12.33 -2.03 27.92
CA ASN A 117 12.19 -3.45 27.56
C ASN A 117 11.61 -4.29 28.70
N ASN A 118 11.85 -3.91 29.95
CA ASN A 118 11.32 -4.62 31.11
C ASN A 118 9.83 -4.35 31.38
N LEU A 119 9.31 -3.21 30.90
CA LEU A 119 7.93 -2.76 31.13
C LEU A 119 7.18 -2.53 29.80
N PRO A 120 6.94 -3.59 29.00
CA PRO A 120 6.22 -3.47 27.74
C PRO A 120 4.77 -3.02 27.93
N GLU A 121 4.14 -3.28 29.07
CA GLU A 121 2.79 -2.84 29.40
C GLU A 121 2.65 -1.31 29.48
N LYS A 122 3.75 -0.57 29.72
CA LYS A 122 3.73 0.89 29.68
C LYS A 122 4.33 1.45 28.40
N TYR A 123 5.49 0.92 28.00
CA TYR A 123 6.34 1.54 26.97
C TYR A 123 6.30 0.87 25.61
N SER A 124 5.48 -0.18 25.44
CA SER A 124 5.30 -0.78 24.12
C SER A 124 4.67 0.22 23.15
N LEU A 125 5.15 0.18 21.91
CA LEU A 125 4.64 0.99 20.82
C LEU A 125 3.58 0.20 20.06
N LEU A 126 2.41 0.80 19.91
CA LEU A 126 1.26 0.21 19.24
C LEU A 126 1.04 0.86 17.88
N THR A 127 0.78 0.05 16.88
CA THR A 127 0.39 0.52 15.54
C THR A 127 -1.02 1.11 15.57
N LYS A 128 -1.31 2.02 14.62
CA LYS A 128 -2.66 2.58 14.44
C LYS A 128 -3.77 1.51 14.41
N THR A 129 -3.49 0.35 13.80
CA THR A 129 -4.43 -0.77 13.70
C THR A 129 -4.71 -1.39 15.07
N GLU A 130 -3.67 -1.68 15.85
CA GLU A 130 -3.80 -2.24 17.21
C GLU A 130 -4.58 -1.28 18.11
N VAL A 131 -4.27 0.02 18.05
CA VAL A 131 -4.97 1.02 18.88
C VAL A 131 -6.48 1.09 18.56
N LYS A 132 -6.85 0.95 17.29
CA LYS A 132 -8.26 0.96 16.86
C LYS A 132 -9.00 -0.31 17.25
N GLU A 133 -8.31 -1.44 17.24
CA GLU A 133 -8.89 -2.75 17.52
C GLU A 133 -9.04 -3.00 19.03
N ASP A 134 -7.99 -2.68 19.80
CA ASP A 134 -7.93 -2.98 21.24
C ASP A 134 -8.59 -1.88 22.08
N TYR A 135 -8.33 -0.59 21.77
CA TYR A 135 -8.83 0.55 22.56
C TYR A 135 -10.05 1.23 21.95
N LEU A 136 -10.53 0.70 20.81
CA LEU A 136 -11.75 1.14 20.14
C LEU A 136 -11.77 2.64 19.78
N LEU A 137 -10.58 3.23 19.58
CA LEU A 137 -10.40 4.63 19.21
C LEU A 137 -10.70 4.87 17.72
N THR A 138 -11.08 6.11 17.41
CA THR A 138 -11.45 6.51 16.05
C THR A 138 -10.27 7.06 15.27
N ASP A 139 -10.39 7.06 13.95
CA ASP A 139 -9.34 7.61 13.08
C ASP A 139 -9.16 9.13 13.24
N ALA A 140 -10.21 9.83 13.68
CA ALA A 140 -10.16 11.28 13.89
C ALA A 140 -9.30 11.62 15.12
N GLU A 141 -9.52 10.90 16.22
CA GLU A 141 -8.75 11.05 17.48
C GLU A 141 -7.27 10.71 17.26
N LEU A 142 -6.97 9.67 16.47
CA LEU A 142 -5.59 9.21 16.24
C LEU A 142 -4.78 10.09 15.28
N ARG A 143 -5.42 10.98 14.52
CA ARG A 143 -4.70 11.92 13.63
C ARG A 143 -4.31 13.21 14.36
N ASP A 144 -4.94 13.48 15.49
CA ASP A 144 -4.66 14.67 16.28
C ASP A 144 -3.40 14.45 17.14
N ALA A 145 -2.31 15.12 16.74
CA ALA A 145 -1.02 15.01 17.41
C ALA A 145 -0.98 15.70 18.77
N GLU A 146 -1.91 16.63 19.06
CA GLU A 146 -2.00 17.27 20.37
C GLU A 146 -2.66 16.36 21.40
N LEU A 147 -3.65 15.57 20.96
CA LEU A 147 -4.32 14.59 21.82
C LEU A 147 -3.45 13.33 22.02
N LEU A 148 -2.91 12.79 20.93
CA LEU A 148 -2.12 11.55 20.95
C LEU A 148 -0.86 11.73 20.08
N PRO A 149 0.29 12.02 20.70
CA PRO A 149 1.56 12.06 20.00
C PRO A 149 1.86 10.70 19.34
N HIS A 150 2.40 10.72 18.13
CA HIS A 150 2.69 9.51 17.37
C HIS A 150 4.02 9.58 16.63
N TRP A 151 4.68 8.44 16.53
CA TRP A 151 5.93 8.28 15.79
C TRP A 151 5.65 7.74 14.40
N LEU A 152 5.94 8.55 13.38
CA LEU A 152 5.90 8.14 11.98
C LEU A 152 7.15 7.34 11.60
N LYS A 153 6.94 6.12 11.10
CA LYS A 153 7.96 5.25 10.51
C LYS A 153 7.58 4.86 9.08
N PRO A 154 8.55 4.62 8.18
CA PRO A 154 8.24 4.05 6.88
C PRO A 154 7.55 2.70 7.06
N ASN A 155 6.60 2.39 6.19
CA ASN A 155 5.86 1.14 6.28
C ASN A 155 6.81 -0.05 6.05
N PRO A 156 6.81 -1.07 6.94
CA PRO A 156 7.75 -2.20 6.86
C PRO A 156 7.57 -3.05 5.60
N HIS A 157 6.38 -3.03 4.97
CA HIS A 157 6.14 -3.79 3.75
C HIS A 157 6.66 -3.06 2.50
N LYS A 158 6.33 -1.77 2.33
CA LYS A 158 6.82 -0.91 1.25
C LYS A 158 6.91 0.53 1.70
N SER A 159 8.08 1.14 1.58
CA SER A 159 8.31 2.56 1.95
C SER A 159 7.46 3.56 1.17
N THR A 160 6.98 3.18 -0.02
CA THR A 160 6.10 4.01 -0.87
C THR A 160 4.64 4.03 -0.41
N TRP A 161 4.25 3.13 0.49
CA TRP A 161 2.92 3.14 1.10
C TRP A 161 2.83 4.17 2.23
N ASN A 162 1.61 4.39 2.72
CA ASN A 162 1.38 5.26 3.86
C ASN A 162 2.23 4.84 5.05
N SER A 163 2.92 5.81 5.65
CA SER A 163 3.77 5.61 6.83
C SER A 163 2.99 4.98 7.98
N MET A 164 3.69 4.15 8.74
CA MET A 164 3.17 3.53 9.95
C MET A 164 3.18 4.56 11.09
N MET A 165 2.06 4.70 11.78
CA MET A 165 1.95 5.50 13.00
C MET A 165 2.05 4.58 14.20
N LEU A 166 3.00 4.90 15.08
CA LEU A 166 3.24 4.21 16.35
C LEU A 166 2.84 5.11 17.51
N PHE A 167 2.06 4.58 18.44
CA PHE A 167 1.56 5.27 19.62
C PHE A 167 2.13 4.63 20.88
N LEU A 168 2.30 5.40 21.95
CA LEU A 168 2.76 4.88 23.24
C LEU A 168 1.58 4.28 24.01
N ARG A 169 1.69 3.00 24.40
CA ARG A 169 0.62 2.25 25.09
C ARG A 169 0.04 3.00 26.30
N MET A 170 0.88 3.47 27.22
CA MET A 170 0.43 4.18 28.42
C MET A 170 -0.44 5.42 28.11
N GLN A 171 -0.07 6.22 27.10
CA GLN A 171 -0.84 7.40 26.69
C GLN A 171 -2.17 7.03 26.04
N VAL A 172 -2.16 5.96 25.24
CA VAL A 172 -3.37 5.44 24.60
C VAL A 172 -4.34 4.90 25.65
N GLU A 173 -3.84 4.15 26.64
CA GLU A 173 -4.62 3.61 27.75
C GLU A 173 -5.27 4.73 28.56
N GLU A 174 -4.50 5.75 28.96
CA GLU A 174 -5.03 6.89 29.69
C GLU A 174 -6.16 7.60 28.92
N PHE A 175 -5.96 7.82 27.61
CA PHE A 175 -6.98 8.44 26.76
C PHE A 175 -8.22 7.55 26.60
N ALA A 176 -8.03 6.25 26.37
CA ALA A 176 -9.10 5.29 26.19
C ALA A 176 -9.94 5.14 27.47
N PHE A 177 -9.28 5.02 28.63
CA PHE A 177 -9.96 4.95 29.92
C PHE A 177 -10.71 6.23 30.23
N LYS A 178 -10.16 7.41 29.88
CA LYS A 178 -10.89 8.67 30.00
C LYS A 178 -12.15 8.72 29.12
N LYS A 179 -12.08 8.13 27.92
CA LYS A 179 -13.21 8.07 26.97
C LYS A 179 -14.30 7.09 27.40
N TRP A 180 -13.91 5.92 27.88
CA TRP A 180 -14.83 4.82 28.17
C TRP A 180 -15.24 4.71 29.64
N GLY A 181 -14.62 5.50 30.53
CA GLY A 181 -14.93 5.48 31.96
C GLY A 181 -14.17 4.39 32.73
N GLY A 182 -12.91 4.14 32.35
CA GLY A 182 -12.04 3.13 32.92
C GLY A 182 -11.90 1.87 32.04
N GLU A 183 -11.17 0.90 32.58
CA GLU A 183 -10.96 -0.41 31.95
C GLU A 183 -12.30 -1.17 31.80
N ASP A 184 -13.11 -1.18 32.87
CA ASP A 184 -14.43 -1.84 32.86
C ASP A 184 -15.37 -1.31 31.76
N GLY A 185 -15.32 -0.01 31.49
CA GLY A 185 -16.16 0.61 30.46
C GLY A 185 -15.71 0.26 29.05
N LEU A 186 -14.39 0.15 28.82
CA LEU A 186 -13.84 -0.30 27.55
C LEU A 186 -14.22 -1.76 27.27
N ASP A 187 -14.14 -2.62 28.29
CA ASP A 187 -14.53 -4.02 28.20
C ASP A 187 -16.02 -4.21 27.87
N GLN A 188 -16.89 -3.42 28.50
CA GLN A 188 -18.33 -3.44 28.20
C GLN A 188 -18.62 -3.05 26.74
N GLU A 189 -17.98 -1.99 26.24
CA GLU A 189 -18.14 -1.57 24.86
C GLU A 189 -17.56 -2.61 23.87
N TYR A 190 -16.44 -3.24 24.23
CA TYR A 190 -15.88 -4.34 23.44
C TYR A 190 -16.85 -5.51 23.32
N GLN A 191 -17.39 -5.98 24.45
CA GLN A 191 -18.37 -7.06 24.48
C GLN A 191 -19.63 -6.72 23.67
N ARG A 192 -20.12 -5.48 23.78
CA ARG A 192 -21.25 -5.00 22.98
C ARG A 192 -20.96 -5.13 21.49
N ARG A 193 -19.81 -4.62 21.01
CA ARG A 193 -19.41 -4.71 19.59
C ARG A 193 -19.21 -6.15 19.12
N GLN A 194 -18.63 -7.02 19.93
CA GLN A 194 -18.47 -8.44 19.56
C GLN A 194 -19.82 -9.14 19.41
N SER A 195 -20.76 -8.90 20.33
CA SER A 195 -22.10 -9.47 20.26
C SER A 195 -22.87 -9.00 19.01
N GLU A 196 -22.74 -7.73 18.63
CA GLU A 196 -23.35 -7.18 17.41
C GLU A 196 -22.73 -7.74 16.14
N LYS A 197 -21.39 -7.85 16.12
CA LYS A 197 -20.66 -8.48 15.01
C LYS A 197 -21.08 -9.93 14.84
N GLN A 198 -21.29 -10.66 15.94
CA GLN A 198 -21.79 -12.04 15.91
C GLN A 198 -23.23 -12.11 15.38
N LYS A 199 -24.15 -11.29 15.92
CA LYS A 199 -25.54 -11.20 15.44
C LYS A 199 -25.62 -10.85 13.95
N GLN A 200 -24.77 -9.94 13.48
CA GLN A 200 -24.73 -9.54 12.09
C GLN A 200 -24.17 -10.65 11.18
N LYS A 201 -23.16 -11.40 11.63
CA LYS A 201 -22.66 -12.60 10.94
C LYS A 201 -23.76 -13.66 10.84
N GLU A 202 -24.47 -13.92 11.92
CA GLU A 202 -25.58 -14.88 11.96
C GLU A 202 -26.72 -14.45 11.01
N LYS A 203 -27.12 -13.17 11.04
CA LYS A 203 -28.14 -12.63 10.13
C LYS A 203 -27.72 -12.76 8.67
N LYS A 204 -26.46 -12.43 8.34
CA LYS A 204 -25.91 -12.60 6.98
C LYS A 204 -25.90 -14.07 6.56
N PHE A 205 -25.50 -14.97 7.46
CA PHE A 205 -25.51 -16.41 7.21
C PHE A 205 -26.93 -16.93 6.95
N ARG A 206 -27.88 -16.58 7.80
CA ARG A 206 -29.30 -16.95 7.65
C ARG A 206 -29.89 -16.41 6.35
N SER A 207 -29.58 -15.16 5.99
CA SER A 207 -30.01 -14.57 4.72
C SER A 207 -29.41 -15.32 3.53
N LYS A 208 -28.14 -15.74 3.61
CA LYS A 208 -27.47 -16.50 2.54
C LYS A 208 -28.09 -17.90 2.36
N ILE A 209 -28.43 -18.58 3.46
CA ILE A 209 -29.17 -19.86 3.42
C ILE A 209 -30.57 -19.66 2.82
N ALA A 210 -31.29 -18.61 3.22
CA ALA A 210 -32.62 -18.32 2.66
C ALA A 210 -32.57 -18.01 1.16
N SER A 211 -31.59 -17.22 0.71
CA SER A 211 -31.40 -16.95 -0.72
C SER A 211 -31.03 -18.20 -1.51
N LEU A 212 -30.20 -19.08 -0.92
CA LEU A 212 -29.83 -20.34 -1.54
C LEU A 212 -31.04 -21.26 -1.71
N ARG A 213 -31.86 -21.42 -0.65
CA ARG A 213 -33.11 -22.20 -0.71
C ARG A 213 -34.07 -21.66 -1.76
N LYS A 214 -34.22 -20.33 -1.86
CA LYS A 214 -35.09 -19.71 -2.85
C LYS A 214 -34.62 -20.02 -4.27
N ARG A 215 -33.32 -19.94 -4.54
CA ARG A 215 -32.72 -20.23 -5.84
C ARG A 215 -32.87 -21.72 -6.23
N THR A 216 -32.57 -22.65 -5.32
CA THR A 216 -32.78 -24.09 -5.59
C THR A 216 -34.25 -24.39 -5.89
N ARG A 217 -35.20 -23.76 -5.17
CA ARG A 217 -36.63 -23.95 -5.41
C ARG A 217 -37.09 -23.40 -6.77
N THR A 218 -36.56 -22.26 -7.20
CA THR A 218 -36.88 -21.71 -8.54
C THR A 218 -36.29 -22.57 -9.64
N ASP A 219 -35.06 -23.07 -9.48
CA ASP A 219 -34.40 -23.94 -10.45
C ASP A 219 -35.18 -25.27 -10.61
N GLU A 220 -35.65 -25.87 -9.52
CA GLU A 220 -36.50 -27.07 -9.56
C GLU A 220 -37.87 -26.80 -10.21
N ALA A 221 -38.51 -25.68 -9.88
CA ALA A 221 -39.80 -25.30 -10.46
C ALA A 221 -39.69 -24.97 -11.95
N GLU A 222 -38.61 -24.31 -12.36
CA GLU A 222 -38.31 -24.00 -13.77
C GLU A 222 -37.99 -25.28 -14.54
N LYS A 223 -37.18 -26.18 -13.97
CA LYS A 223 -36.91 -27.50 -14.55
C LYS A 223 -38.17 -28.36 -14.67
N SER A 224 -39.10 -28.23 -13.73
CA SER A 224 -40.42 -28.89 -13.82
C SER A 224 -41.31 -28.27 -14.90
N ARG A 225 -41.25 -26.95 -15.13
CA ARG A 225 -41.98 -26.27 -16.21
C ARG A 225 -41.38 -26.54 -17.58
N GLN A 226 -40.06 -26.68 -17.66
CA GLN A 226 -39.30 -27.04 -18.87
C GLN A 226 -39.32 -28.55 -19.16
N ARG A 227 -40.03 -29.38 -18.37
CA ARG A 227 -40.46 -30.70 -18.84
C ARG A 227 -41.54 -30.52 -19.91
N SER A 228 -41.13 -30.01 -21.06
CA SER A 228 -41.91 -30.00 -22.28
C SER A 228 -41.96 -31.42 -22.83
N HIS A 229 -43.17 -31.96 -22.98
CA HIS A 229 -43.41 -33.12 -23.82
C HIS A 229 -44.03 -32.62 -25.13
N THR A 230 -43.82 -33.33 -26.22
CA THR A 230 -44.47 -33.01 -27.50
C THR A 230 -45.96 -33.34 -27.38
N HIS A 231 -46.82 -32.37 -27.65
CA HIS A 231 -48.27 -32.60 -27.61
C HIS A 231 -48.70 -33.41 -28.84
N GLU A 232 -49.13 -34.64 -28.62
CA GLU A 232 -49.89 -35.42 -29.59
C GLU A 232 -51.37 -35.26 -29.24
N PHE A 233 -52.13 -34.69 -30.17
CA PHE A 233 -53.57 -34.45 -30.03
C PHE A 233 -54.34 -35.60 -30.64
N GLY A 234 -55.27 -36.15 -29.86
CA GLY A 234 -56.22 -37.16 -30.32
C GLY A 234 -57.28 -36.57 -31.28
N PRO A 235 -58.20 -37.41 -31.78
CA PRO A 235 -59.24 -36.98 -32.71
C PRO A 235 -60.11 -35.85 -32.14
N ALA A 236 -60.53 -34.93 -33.01
CA ALA A 236 -61.40 -33.81 -32.63
C ALA A 236 -62.80 -34.29 -32.25
N VAL A 237 -63.28 -33.88 -31.08
CA VAL A 237 -64.63 -34.20 -30.61
C VAL A 237 -65.49 -32.93 -30.69
N LEU A 238 -66.58 -33.00 -31.45
CA LEU A 238 -67.57 -31.93 -31.55
C LEU A 238 -68.31 -31.78 -30.22
N ASN A 239 -68.30 -30.57 -29.66
CA ASN A 239 -69.06 -30.27 -28.46
C ASN A 239 -70.51 -29.94 -28.85
N PRO A 240 -71.51 -30.75 -28.45
CA PRO A 240 -72.89 -30.61 -28.91
C PRO A 240 -73.60 -29.33 -28.42
N GLU A 241 -73.07 -28.66 -27.41
CA GLU A 241 -73.66 -27.41 -26.87
C GLU A 241 -73.12 -26.14 -27.55
N THR A 242 -71.87 -26.15 -28.02
CA THR A 242 -71.21 -24.96 -28.58
C THR A 242 -70.93 -25.05 -30.08
N GLY A 243 -71.05 -26.25 -30.67
CA GLY A 243 -70.78 -26.47 -32.10
C GLY A 243 -69.29 -26.39 -32.49
N VAL A 244 -68.38 -26.25 -31.52
CA VAL A 244 -66.93 -26.14 -31.74
C VAL A 244 -66.28 -27.51 -31.57
N SER A 245 -65.32 -27.87 -32.43
CA SER A 245 -64.55 -29.11 -32.29
C SER A 245 -63.36 -28.88 -31.35
N VAL A 246 -63.20 -29.78 -30.37
CA VAL A 246 -62.15 -29.69 -29.35
C VAL A 246 -61.24 -30.91 -29.48
N GLN A 247 -59.94 -30.68 -29.67
CA GLN A 247 -58.91 -31.71 -29.59
C GLN A 247 -58.30 -31.72 -28.19
N THR A 248 -58.06 -32.91 -27.64
CA THR A 248 -57.42 -33.07 -26.33
C THR A 248 -56.08 -33.78 -26.52
N CYS A 249 -55.02 -33.29 -25.87
CA CYS A 249 -53.71 -33.93 -25.88
C CYS A 249 -53.69 -35.16 -24.97
N ASP A 250 -53.23 -36.29 -25.48
CA ASP A 250 -53.29 -37.58 -24.77
C ASP A 250 -52.30 -37.69 -23.61
N SER A 251 -51.21 -36.91 -23.63
CA SER A 251 -50.14 -36.96 -22.64
C SER A 251 -50.29 -35.96 -21.49
N CYS A 252 -51.05 -34.87 -21.66
CA CYS A 252 -51.25 -33.87 -20.60
C CYS A 252 -52.67 -33.32 -20.45
N GLY A 253 -53.62 -33.77 -21.27
CA GLY A 253 -55.02 -33.34 -21.19
C GLY A 253 -55.28 -31.88 -21.60
N MET A 254 -54.34 -31.24 -22.31
CA MET A 254 -54.55 -29.88 -22.85
C MET A 254 -55.60 -29.91 -23.95
N LYS A 255 -56.59 -29.01 -23.88
CA LYS A 255 -57.68 -28.91 -24.86
C LYS A 255 -57.47 -27.71 -25.77
N ILE A 256 -57.60 -27.91 -27.08
CA ILE A 256 -57.52 -26.85 -28.10
C ILE A 256 -58.79 -26.89 -28.95
N GLU A 257 -59.37 -25.72 -29.17
CA GLU A 257 -60.49 -25.53 -30.09
C GLU A 257 -59.95 -25.44 -31.52
N VAL A 258 -60.46 -26.28 -32.42
CA VAL A 258 -60.09 -26.27 -33.84
C VAL A 258 -61.33 -25.84 -34.64
N VAL A 259 -61.13 -24.94 -35.60
CA VAL A 259 -62.19 -24.56 -36.54
C VAL A 259 -61.87 -25.25 -37.86
N GLU A 260 -62.69 -26.21 -38.25
CA GLU A 260 -62.60 -26.86 -39.56
C GLU A 260 -63.22 -25.91 -40.61
N PHE A 261 -62.40 -25.49 -41.60
CA PHE A 261 -62.81 -24.65 -42.74
C PHE A 261 -63.14 -25.50 -43.97
#